data_AF-A0A562D8N8-F1
#
_entry.id   AF-A0A562D8N8-F1
#
_cell.length_a   1.000
_cell.length_b   1.000
_cell.length_c   1.000
_cell.angle_alpha   90.00
_cell.angle_beta   90.00
_cell.angle_gamma   90.00
#
_symmetry.space_group_name_H-M   'P 1'
#
loop_
_entity.id
_entity.type
_entity.pdbx_description
1 polymer ?
#
loop_
_entity_poly.entity_id
_entity_poly.type
_entity_poly.pdbx_seq_one_letter_code
_entity_poly.pdbx_strand_id
1 'polypeptide(L)'
;MRVRDLSRTEHDAMLALVRKKLRAEFGFPRNPQRFFGVPAVYSLENVKYPQFDGSVSGVRPKLGADAALKLDCGTGLGAATHVTGAFAFAAAGKALEMLLKGRPAPSADAAGFACAVAG
;
A
#
# COMPACT_ATOMS: atom_id res chain seq x y z
N MET A 1 5.06 -4.31 -7.81
CA MET A 1 4.41 -3.30 -6.93
C MET A 1 4.17 -2.04 -7.72
N ARG A 2 3.06 -1.36 -7.45
CA ARG A 2 2.64 -0.15 -8.19
C ARG A 2 2.30 0.96 -7.20
N VAL A 3 2.53 2.20 -7.61
CA VAL A 3 2.14 3.40 -6.86
C VAL A 3 1.15 4.18 -7.70
N ARG A 4 -0.09 4.31 -7.23
CA ARG A 4 -1.18 5.04 -7.91
C ARG A 4 -2.00 5.80 -6.88
N ASP A 5 -2.87 6.69 -7.34
CA ASP A 5 -3.87 7.29 -6.45
C ASP A 5 -4.76 6.21 -5.85
N LEU A 6 -5.08 6.36 -4.57
CA LEU A 6 -5.89 5.42 -3.80
C LEU A 6 -7.22 5.14 -4.50
N SER A 7 -7.83 6.12 -5.19
CA SER A 7 -9.09 5.96 -5.91
C SER A 7 -9.00 4.97 -7.09
N ARG A 8 -7.79 4.71 -7.62
CA ARG A 8 -7.51 3.86 -8.78
C ARG A 8 -6.90 2.50 -8.42
N THR A 9 -6.78 2.20 -7.14
CA THR A 9 -6.26 0.89 -6.70
C THR A 9 -7.29 -0.21 -6.95
N GLU A 10 -6.81 -1.36 -7.39
CA GLU A 10 -7.59 -2.51 -7.85
C GLU A 10 -6.98 -3.80 -7.29
N HIS A 11 -7.75 -4.88 -7.23
CA HIS A 11 -7.31 -6.19 -6.72
C HIS A 11 -6.79 -6.23 -5.27
N ASP A 12 -7.10 -5.20 -4.47
CA ASP A 12 -6.79 -5.14 -3.04
C ASP A 12 -8.07 -4.90 -2.22
N ALA A 13 -8.46 -5.89 -1.43
CA ALA A 13 -9.66 -5.85 -0.59
C ALA A 13 -9.55 -4.84 0.56
N MET A 14 -8.37 -4.67 1.15
CA MET A 14 -8.15 -3.71 2.23
C MET A 14 -8.31 -2.30 1.69
N LEU A 15 -7.67 -1.98 0.56
CA LEU A 15 -7.79 -0.65 -0.05
C LEU A 15 -9.21 -0.36 -0.53
N ALA A 16 -9.97 -1.38 -0.97
CA ALA A 16 -11.39 -1.22 -1.28
C ALA A 16 -12.21 -0.81 -0.05
N LEU A 17 -11.96 -1.42 1.12
CA LEU A 17 -12.60 -1.02 2.39
C LEU A 17 -12.20 0.39 2.82
N VAL A 18 -10.92 0.75 2.70
CA VAL A 18 -10.45 2.11 2.97
C VAL A 18 -11.16 3.12 2.07
N ARG A 19 -11.23 2.87 0.75
CA ARG A 19 -11.98 3.73 -0.18
C ARG A 19 -13.44 3.87 0.21
N LYS A 20 -14.10 2.77 0.62
CA LYS A 20 -15.50 2.79 1.07
C LYS A 20 -15.66 3.66 2.31
N LYS A 21 -14.79 3.49 3.31
CA LYS A 21 -14.82 4.25 4.57
C LYS A 21 -14.58 5.74 4.33
N LEU A 22 -13.57 6.10 3.54
CA LEU A 22 -13.27 7.50 3.19
C LEU A 22 -14.45 8.21 2.50
N ARG A 23 -15.18 7.51 1.62
CA ARG A 23 -16.38 8.07 0.97
C ARG A 23 -17.60 8.15 1.88
N ALA A 24 -17.70 7.27 2.87
CA ALA A 24 -18.82 7.21 3.78
C ALA A 24 -18.70 8.27 4.89
N GLU A 25 -17.51 8.40 5.47
CA GLU A 25 -17.30 9.14 6.72
C GLU A 25 -16.53 10.45 6.53
N PHE A 26 -15.71 10.58 5.48
CA PHE A 26 -14.73 11.68 5.34
C PHE A 26 -14.95 12.55 4.10
N GLY A 27 -16.10 12.43 3.43
CA GLY A 27 -16.47 13.30 2.31
C GLY A 27 -15.65 13.11 1.01
N PHE A 28 -14.92 12.01 0.87
CA PHE A 28 -14.14 11.77 -0.35
C PHE A 28 -15.02 11.61 -1.59
N PRO A 29 -14.53 11.99 -2.80
CA PRO A 29 -15.30 11.93 -4.03
C PRO A 29 -15.86 10.54 -4.33
N ARG A 30 -17.16 10.47 -4.66
CA ARG A 30 -17.81 9.24 -5.13
C ARG A 30 -17.63 9.02 -6.63
N ASN A 31 -17.46 10.10 -7.41
CA ASN A 31 -17.22 10.01 -8.84
C ASN A 31 -15.89 9.28 -9.13
N PRO A 32 -15.90 8.14 -9.83
CA PRO A 32 -14.69 7.35 -10.13
C PRO A 32 -13.69 8.08 -11.04
N GLN A 33 -14.10 9.14 -11.74
CA GLN A 33 -13.16 9.97 -12.50
C GLN A 33 -12.30 10.88 -11.62
N ARG A 34 -12.75 11.20 -10.40
CA ARG A 34 -12.04 12.09 -9.48
C ARG A 34 -10.98 11.33 -8.68
N PHE A 35 -9.83 11.94 -8.52
CA PHE A 35 -8.74 11.42 -7.69
C PHE A 35 -8.94 11.78 -6.22
N PHE A 36 -8.39 10.95 -5.33
CA PHE A 36 -8.38 11.20 -3.89
C PHE A 36 -7.24 12.12 -3.48
N GLY A 37 -6.18 12.22 -4.29
CA GLY A 37 -4.96 12.95 -3.96
C GLY A 37 -4.07 12.19 -2.97
N VAL A 38 -4.32 10.89 -2.77
CA VAL A 38 -3.61 10.06 -1.80
C VAL A 38 -2.86 8.97 -2.55
N PRO A 39 -1.52 9.00 -2.64
CA PRO A 39 -0.78 7.91 -3.24
C PRO A 39 -0.85 6.65 -2.37
N ALA A 40 -1.06 5.50 -3.00
CA ALA A 40 -1.11 4.19 -2.37
C ALA A 40 -0.20 3.21 -3.12
N VAL A 41 0.57 2.44 -2.35
CA VAL A 41 1.37 1.32 -2.86
C VAL A 41 0.51 0.05 -2.79
N TYR A 42 0.39 -0.66 -3.91
CA TYR A 42 -0.43 -1.87 -4.01
C TYR A 42 0.19 -2.90 -4.97
N SER A 43 -0.34 -4.12 -4.94
CA SER A 43 -0.02 -5.20 -5.89
C SER A 43 -1.29 -5.61 -6.65
N LEU A 44 -1.11 -6.11 -7.87
CA LEU A 44 -2.18 -6.80 -8.61
C LEU A 44 -2.27 -8.29 -8.28
N GLU A 45 -1.32 -8.81 -7.51
CA GLU A 45 -1.37 -10.20 -7.06
C GLU A 45 -2.53 -10.35 -6.08
N ASN A 46 -3.47 -11.23 -6.43
CA ASN A 46 -4.60 -11.56 -5.57
C ASN A 46 -4.12 -12.31 -4.33
N VAL A 47 -4.81 -12.10 -3.21
CA VAL A 47 -4.49 -12.74 -1.93
C VAL A 47 -4.56 -14.27 -2.06
N LYS A 48 -3.53 -14.94 -1.55
CA LYS A 48 -3.47 -16.40 -1.43
C LYS A 48 -3.80 -16.80 0.01
N TYR A 49 -4.74 -17.73 0.15
CA TYR A 49 -5.20 -18.26 1.42
C TYR A 49 -4.65 -19.68 1.64
N PRO A 50 -4.12 -19.98 2.83
CA PRO A 50 -3.77 -21.34 3.20
C PRO A 50 -5.02 -22.21 3.21
N GLN A 51 -4.89 -23.43 2.69
CA GLN A 51 -5.94 -24.43 2.66
C GLN A 51 -5.67 -25.52 3.71
N PHE A 52 -6.70 -26.30 4.06
CA PHE A 52 -6.59 -27.37 5.06
C PHE A 52 -5.66 -28.52 4.63
N ASP A 53 -5.46 -28.70 3.32
CA ASP A 53 -4.55 -29.68 2.73
C ASP A 53 -3.08 -29.20 2.67
N GLY A 54 -2.79 -28.01 3.24
CA GLY A 54 -1.46 -27.40 3.23
C GLY A 54 -1.12 -26.67 1.92
N SER A 55 -2.02 -26.69 0.92
CA SER A 55 -1.86 -25.90 -0.30
C SER A 55 -2.21 -24.42 -0.08
N VAL A 56 -1.95 -23.60 -1.10
CA VAL A 56 -2.39 -22.20 -1.14
C VAL A 56 -3.30 -21.97 -2.35
N SER A 57 -4.42 -21.28 -2.15
CA SER A 57 -5.36 -20.97 -3.23
C SER A 57 -5.89 -19.54 -3.13
N GLY A 58 -6.47 -19.02 -4.22
CA GLY A 58 -7.13 -17.70 -4.21
C GLY A 58 -8.50 -17.68 -3.53
N VAL A 59 -9.01 -18.83 -3.09
CA VAL A 59 -10.34 -18.98 -2.48
C VAL A 59 -10.20 -19.00 -0.96
N ARG A 60 -10.90 -18.08 -0.29
CA ARG A 60 -10.95 -18.05 1.17
C ARG A 60 -11.67 -19.31 1.69
N PRO A 61 -11.06 -20.12 2.56
CA PRO A 61 -11.72 -21.28 3.15
C PRO A 61 -12.96 -20.87 3.96
N LYS A 62 -14.02 -21.67 3.91
CA LYS A 62 -15.21 -21.49 4.76
C LYS A 62 -14.88 -21.96 6.17
N LEU A 63 -14.39 -21.07 7.01
CA LEU A 63 -14.19 -21.35 8.44
C LEU A 63 -15.55 -21.31 9.17
N GLY A 64 -15.83 -22.35 9.97
CA GLY A 64 -16.96 -22.37 10.91
C GLY A 64 -16.79 -21.32 12.02
N ALA A 65 -17.88 -21.01 12.74
CA ALA A 65 -17.93 -19.94 13.74
C ALA A 65 -16.81 -20.00 14.81
N ASP A 66 -16.36 -21.21 15.17
CA ASP A 66 -15.32 -21.42 16.20
C ASP A 66 -13.88 -21.21 15.71
N ALA A 67 -13.64 -21.19 14.40
CA ALA A 67 -12.29 -21.01 13.85
C ALA A 67 -11.89 -19.52 13.76
N ALA A 68 -12.84 -18.58 13.88
CA ALA A 68 -12.58 -17.15 13.90
C ALA A 68 -12.00 -16.64 15.24
N LEU A 69 -11.99 -17.49 16.28
CA LEU A 69 -11.56 -17.15 17.65
C LEU A 69 -10.18 -17.71 18.03
N LYS A 70 -9.49 -18.41 17.12
CA LYS A 70 -8.12 -18.89 17.35
C LYS A 70 -7.10 -17.86 16.90
N LEU A 71 -6.29 -17.38 17.85
CA LEU A 71 -5.09 -16.57 17.63
C LEU A 71 -3.93 -17.41 17.06
N ASP A 72 -4.21 -18.36 16.19
CA ASP A 72 -3.18 -19.08 15.46
C ASP A 72 -2.84 -18.33 14.16
N CYS A 73 -1.59 -18.41 13.72
CA CYS A 73 -1.18 -17.90 12.41
C CYS A 73 -1.86 -18.63 11.24
N GLY A 74 -2.75 -19.59 11.52
CA GLY A 74 -3.48 -20.38 10.52
C GLY A 74 -4.73 -19.70 9.97
N THR A 75 -5.30 -18.73 10.70
CA THR A 75 -6.53 -18.02 10.29
C THR A 75 -6.26 -16.69 9.57
N GLY A 76 -5.06 -16.13 9.75
CA GLY A 76 -4.62 -14.86 9.16
C GLY A 76 -3.93 -15.03 7.79
N LEU A 77 -3.75 -13.91 7.09
CA LEU A 77 -2.90 -13.89 5.88
C LEU A 77 -1.44 -13.90 6.30
N GLY A 78 -0.66 -14.81 5.70
CA GLY A 78 0.80 -14.82 5.87
C GLY A 78 1.46 -13.62 5.19
N ALA A 79 2.67 -13.28 5.65
CA ALA A 79 3.50 -12.22 5.07
C ALA A 79 4.92 -12.72 4.82
N ALA A 80 5.56 -12.20 3.77
CA ALA A 80 6.95 -12.48 3.43
C ALA A 80 7.75 -11.18 3.44
N THR A 81 8.89 -11.18 4.13
CA THR A 81 9.72 -9.98 4.37
C THR A 81 10.14 -9.27 3.08
N HIS A 82 10.49 -10.02 2.03
CA HIS A 82 10.88 -9.40 0.76
C HIS A 82 9.70 -8.68 0.08
N VAL A 83 8.45 -9.11 0.31
CA VAL A 83 7.26 -8.43 -0.21
C VAL A 83 7.01 -7.17 0.61
N THR A 84 6.91 -7.29 1.93
CA THR A 84 6.60 -6.13 2.78
C THR A 84 7.71 -5.07 2.72
N GLY A 85 8.98 -5.50 2.65
CA GLY A 85 10.13 -4.63 2.46
C GLY A 85 10.09 -3.85 1.14
N ALA A 86 9.81 -4.51 0.02
CA ALA A 86 9.70 -3.82 -1.27
C ALA A 86 8.49 -2.85 -1.31
N PHE A 87 7.38 -3.16 -0.62
CA PHE A 87 6.26 -2.21 -0.46
C PHE A 87 6.71 -0.95 0.31
N ALA A 88 7.46 -1.14 1.39
CA ALA A 88 8.00 -0.05 2.20
C ALA A 88 8.98 0.82 1.39
N PHE A 89 9.89 0.22 0.62
CA PHE A 89 10.82 0.97 -0.22
C PHE A 89 10.10 1.77 -1.31
N ALA A 90 9.06 1.20 -1.94
CA ALA A 90 8.25 1.94 -2.90
C ALA A 90 7.51 3.13 -2.26
N ALA A 91 7.00 2.96 -1.03
CA ALA A 91 6.35 4.03 -0.28
C ALA A 91 7.35 5.14 0.10
N ALA A 92 8.53 4.78 0.60
CA ALA A 92 9.60 5.71 0.93
C ALA A 92 10.05 6.52 -0.29
N GLY A 93 10.26 5.86 -1.43
CA GLY A 93 10.59 6.54 -2.69
C GLY A 93 9.52 7.56 -3.10
N LYS A 94 8.24 7.21 -2.97
CA LYS A 94 7.15 8.14 -3.27
C LYS A 94 7.09 9.33 -2.30
N ALA A 95 7.30 9.08 -1.01
CA ALA A 95 7.33 10.14 0.00
C ALA A 95 8.45 11.15 -0.25
N LEU A 96 9.66 10.66 -0.59
CA LEU A 96 10.79 11.52 -0.96
C LEU A 96 10.48 12.37 -2.20
N GLU A 97 9.89 11.79 -3.25
CA GLU A 97 9.45 12.53 -4.44
C GLU A 97 8.49 13.67 -4.10
N MET A 98 7.53 13.44 -3.19
CA MET A 98 6.56 14.45 -2.75
C MET A 98 7.24 15.58 -1.96
N LEU A 99 8.15 15.24 -1.05
CA LEU A 99 8.89 16.22 -0.25
C LEU A 99 9.80 17.10 -1.12
N LEU A 100 10.43 16.51 -2.14
CA LEU A 100 11.31 17.25 -3.05
C LEU A 100 10.51 18.16 -3.99
N LYS A 101 9.31 17.76 -4.42
CA LYS A 101 8.42 18.61 -5.24
C LYS A 101 7.86 19.81 -4.48
N GLY A 102 7.70 19.69 -3.16
CA GLY A 102 7.28 20.80 -2.29
C GLY A 102 8.41 21.76 -1.91
N ARG A 103 9.67 21.43 -2.24
CA ARG A 103 10.82 22.31 -2.02
C ARG A 103 10.98 23.20 -3.25
N PRO A 104 11.02 24.55 -3.13
CA PRO A 104 11.53 25.37 -4.21
C PRO A 104 12.95 24.90 -4.53
N ALA A 105 13.29 24.79 -5.81
CA ALA A 105 14.62 24.35 -6.23
C ALA A 105 15.69 25.11 -5.43
N PRO A 106 16.76 24.45 -4.94
CA PRO A 106 17.82 25.16 -4.24
C PRO A 106 18.29 26.31 -5.13
N SER A 107 18.24 27.54 -4.62
CA SER A 107 18.86 28.66 -5.31
C SER A 107 20.34 28.32 -5.50
N ALA A 108 20.93 28.79 -6.60
CA ALA A 108 22.28 28.45 -7.03
C ALA A 108 23.35 28.63 -5.93
N ASP A 109 23.05 29.40 -4.87
CA ASP A 109 23.90 29.65 -3.72
C ASP A 109 24.11 28.42 -2.81
N ALA A 110 23.20 27.44 -2.81
CA ALA A 110 23.33 26.21 -2.01
C ALA A 110 24.25 25.16 -2.65
N ALA A 111 24.64 25.33 -3.92
CA ALA A 111 25.56 24.43 -4.62
C ALA A 111 26.99 24.43 -4.02
N GLY A 112 27.33 25.46 -3.24
CA GLY A 112 28.63 25.55 -2.56
C GLY A 112 28.86 24.50 -1.47
N PHE A 113 27.80 24.00 -0.82
CA PHE A 113 27.95 22.99 0.24
C PHE A 113 28.08 21.56 -0.31
N ALA A 114 27.53 21.29 -1.50
CA ALA A 114 27.61 19.97 -2.12
C ALA A 114 29.02 19.64 -2.67
N CYS A 115 29.83 20.65 -3.01
CA CYS A 115 31.21 20.46 -3.46
C CYS A 115 32.17 20.07 -2.31
N ALA A 116 31.87 20.47 -1.07
CA ALA A 116 32.75 20.26 0.08
C ALA A 116 32.73 18.84 0.68
N VAL A 117 31.77 17.99 0.29
CA VAL A 117 31.64 16.61 0.79
C VAL A 117 32.18 15.57 -0.21
N ALA A 118 32.62 16.03 -1.39
CA ALA A 118 33.17 15.18 -2.46
C ALA A 118 34.70 15.35 -2.65
N GLY A 119 35.39 16.00 -1.70
CA GLY A 119 36.84 16.16 -1.66
C GLY A 119 37.51 15.20 -0.69
#